data_AF-A0AAE4A7V0-F1
#
_entry.id   AF-A0AAE4A7V0-F1
#
_cell.length_a   1.000
_cell.length_b   1.000
_cell.length_c   1.000
_cell.angle_alpha   90.00
_cell.angle_beta   90.00
_cell.angle_gamma   90.00
#
_symmetry.space_group_name_H-M   'P 1'
#
loop_
_entity.id
_entity.type
_entity.pdbx_description
1 polymer ?
#
loop_
_entity_poly.entity_id
_entity_poly.type
_entity_poly.pdbx_seq_one_letter_code
_entity_poly.pdbx_strand_id
1 'polypeptide(L)'
;MSWTLIGAPLDSAAAGEGEELAPAALRAAGIAAAVGATSDRGDVTPLLRPPVRDPRTGVIAYAAVLKANEAVRHAVAAVLREGRRPLVLGGDCSFLPGALAGARVAGLEPGLWMVDGHPDAMDGDSSPTGEAADMDFAICCGRGPAALVELAAPLPAPLLPPARAVVLGLRPRGMDPGNDEDLALMDETVWWRDAPAIVAAGPRAVGAEAAARLEAPPAHADQRADGGVRAAAWLHLDLDGLDERELPGVR
;
A
#
# COMPACT_ATOMS: atom_id res chain seq x y z
N MET A 1 -5.55 14.68 16.56
CA MET A 1 -6.13 14.04 15.37
C MET A 1 -6.65 12.68 15.77
N SER A 2 -7.90 12.35 15.45
CA SER A 2 -8.48 11.03 15.71
C SER A 2 -8.39 10.12 14.48
N TRP A 3 -8.44 8.81 14.70
CA TRP A 3 -8.45 7.82 13.62
C TRP A 3 -9.87 7.55 13.11
N THR A 4 -9.98 7.25 11.82
CA THR A 4 -11.20 6.80 11.16
C THR A 4 -10.89 5.53 10.37
N LEU A 5 -11.61 4.45 10.67
CA LEU A 5 -11.47 3.18 9.96
C LEU A 5 -12.11 3.27 8.58
N ILE A 6 -11.49 2.62 7.59
CA ILE A 6 -12.02 2.40 6.25
C ILE A 6 -11.74 0.93 5.92
N GLY A 7 -12.75 0.14 5.61
CA GLY A 7 -12.54 -1.24 5.16
C GLY A 7 -12.38 -1.32 3.64
N ALA A 8 -11.40 -2.08 3.20
CA ALA A 8 -11.16 -2.46 1.82
C ALA A 8 -11.01 -4.00 1.75
N PRO A 9 -12.12 -4.76 1.86
CA PRO A 9 -12.12 -6.22 1.80
C PRO A 9 -11.81 -6.72 0.38
N LEU A 10 -10.54 -6.60 -0.01
CA LEU A 10 -10.03 -7.02 -1.32
C LEU A 10 -9.43 -8.41 -1.25
N ASP A 11 -9.53 -9.11 -2.37
CA ASP A 11 -8.94 -10.43 -2.67
C ASP A 11 -8.66 -10.37 -4.17
N SER A 12 -7.44 -10.00 -4.56
CA SER A 12 -7.08 -9.69 -5.94
C SER A 12 -6.82 -10.93 -6.80
N ALA A 13 -6.64 -12.10 -6.18
CA ALA A 13 -6.84 -13.41 -6.81
C ALA A 13 -8.29 -13.60 -7.28
N ALA A 14 -9.23 -12.87 -6.67
CA ALA A 14 -10.66 -12.96 -6.91
C ALA A 14 -11.22 -14.39 -6.68
N ALA A 15 -10.56 -15.14 -5.79
CA ALA A 15 -10.80 -16.56 -5.53
C ALA A 15 -11.69 -16.79 -4.30
N GLY A 16 -11.76 -15.83 -3.37
CA GLY A 16 -12.55 -15.88 -2.15
C GLY A 16 -11.96 -16.80 -1.09
N GLU A 17 -10.63 -16.78 -0.97
CA GLU A 17 -9.90 -17.67 -0.06
C GLU A 17 -9.83 -17.13 1.38
N GLY A 18 -10.19 -15.87 1.61
CA GLY A 18 -10.47 -15.35 2.95
C GLY A 18 -9.84 -14.00 3.28
N GLU A 19 -8.95 -13.46 2.45
CA GLU A 19 -8.35 -12.13 2.65
C GLU A 19 -9.42 -11.05 2.79
N GLU A 20 -10.50 -11.12 2.00
CA GLU A 20 -11.59 -10.16 2.06
C GLU A 20 -12.32 -10.16 3.42
N LEU A 21 -12.12 -11.18 4.26
CA LEU A 21 -12.68 -11.28 5.60
C LEU A 21 -11.84 -10.55 6.66
N ALA A 22 -10.60 -10.19 6.36
CA ALA A 22 -9.66 -9.58 7.31
C ALA A 22 -10.20 -8.26 7.93
N PRO A 23 -10.85 -7.33 7.19
CA PRO A 23 -11.41 -6.13 7.80
C PRO A 23 -12.48 -6.43 8.85
N ALA A 24 -13.32 -7.44 8.63
CA ALA A 24 -14.33 -7.86 9.60
C ALA A 24 -13.69 -8.53 10.82
N ALA A 25 -12.67 -9.38 10.61
CA ALA A 25 -11.93 -10.03 11.68
C ALA A 25 -11.20 -9.02 12.58
N LEU A 26 -10.52 -8.03 12.00
CA LEU A 26 -9.83 -6.96 12.75
C LEU A 26 -10.80 -6.11 13.57
N ARG A 27 -11.98 -5.80 13.02
CA ARG A 27 -13.04 -5.12 13.78
C ARG A 27 -13.53 -5.97 14.95
N ALA A 28 -13.78 -7.26 14.74
CA ALA A 28 -14.19 -8.18 15.80
C ALA A 28 -13.12 -8.33 16.88
N ALA A 29 -11.84 -8.25 16.51
CA ALA A 29 -10.70 -8.26 17.44
C ALA A 29 -10.52 -6.94 18.21
N GLY A 30 -11.32 -5.91 17.95
CA GLY A 30 -11.32 -4.66 18.71
C GLY A 30 -10.33 -3.60 18.21
N ILE A 31 -9.92 -3.66 16.93
CA ILE A 31 -8.95 -2.69 16.36
C ILE A 31 -9.37 -1.24 16.58
N ALA A 32 -10.67 -0.93 16.51
CA ALA A 32 -11.21 0.41 16.73
C ALA A 32 -10.83 0.97 18.12
N ALA A 33 -10.96 0.13 19.16
CA ALA A 33 -10.57 0.51 20.51
C ALA A 33 -9.05 0.59 20.66
N ALA A 34 -8.32 -0.37 20.09
CA ALA A 34 -6.86 -0.46 20.17
C ALA A 34 -6.16 0.79 19.62
N VAL A 35 -6.66 1.35 18.52
CA VAL A 35 -6.09 2.57 17.91
C VAL A 35 -6.76 3.86 18.38
N GLY A 36 -7.84 3.79 19.16
CA GLY A 36 -8.63 4.96 19.56
C GLY A 36 -9.35 5.61 18.37
N ALA A 37 -9.91 4.79 17.47
CA ALA A 37 -10.72 5.27 16.35
C ALA A 37 -12.04 5.88 16.87
N THR A 38 -12.37 7.07 16.38
CA THR A 38 -13.60 7.78 16.76
C THR A 38 -14.71 7.62 15.72
N SER A 39 -14.46 6.86 14.65
CA SER A 39 -15.37 6.67 13.53
C SER A 39 -14.93 5.46 12.70
N ASP A 40 -15.90 4.82 12.06
CA ASP A 40 -15.71 3.77 11.07
C ASP A 40 -16.60 4.08 9.86
N ARG A 41 -16.03 4.01 8.66
CA ARG A 41 -16.75 4.24 7.39
C ARG A 41 -17.35 2.96 6.80
N GLY A 42 -17.17 1.82 7.48
CA GLY A 42 -17.53 0.51 6.94
C GLY A 42 -16.61 0.10 5.79
N ASP A 43 -17.05 -0.90 5.04
CA ASP A 43 -16.33 -1.38 3.86
C ASP A 43 -16.75 -0.55 2.64
N VAL A 44 -15.77 -0.06 1.88
CA VAL A 44 -16.01 0.92 0.80
C VAL A 44 -15.78 0.36 -0.60
N THR A 45 -15.21 -0.84 -0.70
CA THR A 45 -14.86 -1.46 -1.97
C THR A 45 -15.90 -2.49 -2.43
N PRO A 46 -16.06 -2.69 -3.74
CA PRO A 46 -16.78 -3.86 -4.24
C PRO A 46 -15.96 -5.13 -4.03
N LEU A 47 -16.60 -6.30 -4.17
CA LEU A 47 -15.89 -7.56 -4.33
C LEU A 47 -15.16 -7.58 -5.68
N LEU A 48 -13.95 -8.15 -5.70
CA LEU A 48 -13.15 -8.30 -6.91
C LEU A 48 -13.58 -9.58 -7.63
N ARG A 49 -14.36 -9.44 -8.70
CA ARG A 49 -14.83 -10.55 -9.55
C ARG A 49 -15.05 -10.06 -11.00
N PRO A 50 -15.01 -10.96 -12.00
CA PRO A 50 -14.62 -12.38 -11.93
C PRO A 50 -13.09 -12.57 -11.88
N PRO A 51 -12.57 -13.76 -11.49
CA PRO A 51 -11.14 -14.09 -11.48
C PRO A 51 -10.59 -14.33 -12.90
N VAL A 52 -10.65 -13.28 -13.72
CA VAL A 52 -10.19 -13.30 -15.10
C VAL A 52 -9.09 -12.25 -15.26
N ARG A 53 -7.91 -12.71 -15.66
CA ARG A 53 -6.77 -11.86 -16.03
C ARG A 53 -7.10 -11.10 -17.32
N ASP A 54 -7.13 -9.76 -17.26
CA ASP A 54 -7.32 -8.94 -18.45
C ASP A 54 -6.06 -9.05 -19.33
N PRO A 55 -6.17 -9.46 -20.60
CA PRO A 55 -5.01 -9.74 -21.45
C PRO A 55 -4.23 -8.49 -21.87
N ARG A 56 -4.76 -7.28 -21.64
CA ARG A 56 -4.07 -6.02 -21.97
C ARG A 56 -3.31 -5.47 -20.77
N THR A 57 -3.81 -5.71 -19.56
CA THR A 57 -3.22 -5.17 -18.34
C THR A 57 -2.47 -6.21 -17.53
N GLY A 58 -2.70 -7.49 -17.79
CA GLY A 58 -2.14 -8.58 -17.01
C GLY A 58 -2.73 -8.72 -15.61
N VAL A 59 -3.76 -7.93 -15.25
CA VAL A 59 -4.33 -7.88 -13.90
C VAL A 59 -5.65 -8.68 -13.84
N ILE A 60 -5.80 -9.54 -12.83
CA ILE A 60 -7.03 -10.25 -12.51
C ILE A 60 -8.11 -9.25 -12.08
N ALA A 61 -9.32 -9.42 -12.59
CA ALA A 61 -10.47 -8.58 -12.26
C ALA A 61 -10.20 -7.07 -12.42
N TYR A 62 -9.34 -6.68 -13.38
CA TYR A 62 -8.81 -5.33 -13.54
C TYR A 62 -9.83 -4.19 -13.37
N ALA A 63 -11.00 -4.31 -13.99
CA ALA A 63 -12.04 -3.29 -13.89
C ALA A 63 -12.62 -3.15 -12.47
N ALA A 64 -12.67 -4.23 -11.69
CA ALA A 64 -13.07 -4.21 -10.29
C ALA A 64 -11.95 -3.66 -9.40
N VAL A 65 -10.69 -4.04 -9.66
CA VAL A 65 -9.49 -3.48 -8.97
C VAL A 65 -9.43 -1.96 -9.13
N LEU A 66 -9.64 -1.44 -10.35
CA LEU A 66 -9.69 0.00 -10.61
C LEU A 66 -10.79 0.69 -9.82
N LYS A 67 -12.02 0.15 -9.85
CA LYS A 67 -13.16 0.70 -9.09
C LYS A 67 -12.94 0.66 -7.58
N ALA A 68 -12.34 -0.40 -7.06
CA ALA A 68 -11.98 -0.52 -5.65
C ALA A 68 -10.98 0.57 -5.26
N ASN A 69 -9.93 0.75 -6.05
CA ASN A 69 -8.93 1.79 -5.82
C ASN A 69 -9.50 3.22 -5.94
N GLU A 70 -10.43 3.46 -6.86
CA GLU A 70 -11.19 4.72 -6.93
C GLU A 70 -12.03 4.96 -5.66
N ALA A 71 -12.66 3.91 -5.12
CA ALA A 71 -13.45 4.01 -3.89
C ALA A 71 -12.57 4.30 -2.66
N VAL A 72 -11.43 3.60 -2.54
CA VAL A 72 -10.44 3.85 -1.48
C VAL A 72 -9.89 5.27 -1.59
N ARG A 73 -9.54 5.73 -2.79
CA ARG A 73 -9.11 7.12 -3.05
C ARG A 73 -10.12 8.12 -2.52
N HIS A 74 -11.40 7.96 -2.84
CA HIS A 74 -12.44 8.86 -2.38
C HIS A 74 -12.60 8.83 -0.84
N ALA A 75 -12.62 7.64 -0.24
CA ALA A 75 -12.79 7.48 1.20
C ALA A 75 -11.61 8.08 1.99
N VAL A 76 -10.38 7.78 1.59
CA VAL A 76 -9.15 8.32 2.20
C VAL A 76 -9.10 9.84 2.07
N ALA A 77 -9.36 10.37 0.87
CA ALA A 77 -9.37 11.81 0.66
C ALA A 77 -10.42 12.53 1.52
N ALA A 78 -11.61 11.94 1.66
CA ALA A 78 -12.67 12.51 2.50
C ALA A 78 -12.24 12.59 3.97
N VAL A 79 -11.68 11.51 4.51
CA VAL A 79 -11.20 11.46 5.91
C VAL A 79 -10.09 12.48 6.16
N LEU A 80 -9.13 12.60 5.23
CA LEU A 80 -8.02 13.55 5.35
C LEU A 80 -8.50 15.01 5.30
N ARG A 81 -9.45 15.35 4.41
CA ARG A 81 -10.03 16.70 4.32
C ARG A 81 -10.82 17.11 5.57
N GLU A 82 -11.33 16.14 6.31
CA GLU A 82 -11.98 16.37 7.61
C GLU A 82 -10.96 16.55 8.76
N GLY A 83 -9.66 16.56 8.47
CA GLY A 83 -8.60 16.69 9.48
C GLY A 83 -8.42 15.44 10.35
N ARG A 84 -8.88 14.28 9.88
CA ARG A 84 -8.78 12.98 10.55
C ARG A 84 -7.73 12.09 9.88
N ARG A 85 -7.29 11.05 10.58
CA ARG A 85 -6.30 10.08 10.07
C ARG A 85 -7.03 8.82 9.56
N PRO A 86 -6.91 8.45 8.29
CA PRO A 86 -7.43 7.19 7.79
C PRO A 86 -6.59 6.03 8.32
N LEU A 87 -7.26 4.96 8.77
CA LEU A 87 -6.67 3.64 8.94
C LEU A 87 -7.45 2.70 8.01
N VAL A 88 -6.81 2.29 6.92
CA VAL A 88 -7.41 1.36 5.95
C VAL A 88 -7.17 -0.07 6.45
N LEU A 89 -8.23 -0.83 6.58
CA LEU A 89 -8.19 -2.26 6.88
C LEU A 89 -8.33 -2.98 5.54
N GLY A 90 -7.23 -3.50 5.01
CA GLY A 90 -7.18 -4.25 3.76
C GLY A 90 -7.63 -5.70 3.94
N GLY A 91 -7.88 -6.36 2.80
CA GLY A 91 -7.77 -7.81 2.70
C GLY A 91 -6.37 -8.16 2.20
N ASP A 92 -6.06 -7.78 0.97
CA ASP A 92 -4.70 -7.74 0.41
C ASP A 92 -4.14 -6.31 0.26
N CYS A 93 -2.91 -6.18 -0.26
CA CYS A 93 -2.20 -4.91 -0.45
C CYS A 93 -2.69 -4.07 -1.63
N SER A 94 -3.52 -4.64 -2.52
CA SER A 94 -3.95 -4.03 -3.78
C SER A 94 -4.74 -2.71 -3.66
N PHE A 95 -5.08 -2.27 -2.44
CA PHE A 95 -5.69 -0.96 -2.16
C PHE A 95 -4.68 0.19 -2.05
N LEU A 96 -3.38 -0.07 -1.94
CA LEU A 96 -2.35 0.95 -1.70
C LEU A 96 -2.37 2.09 -2.75
N PRO A 97 -2.55 1.83 -4.07
CA PRO A 97 -2.66 2.89 -5.06
C PRO A 97 -3.80 3.87 -4.74
N GLY A 98 -4.97 3.34 -4.37
CA GLY A 98 -6.12 4.11 -3.94
C GLY A 98 -5.82 4.97 -2.71
N ALA A 99 -5.13 4.39 -1.72
CA ALA A 99 -4.73 5.10 -0.52
C ALA A 99 -3.79 6.28 -0.81
N LEU A 100 -2.71 6.06 -1.57
CA LEU A 100 -1.76 7.12 -1.90
C LEU A 100 -2.39 8.17 -2.82
N ALA A 101 -3.21 7.77 -3.79
CA ALA A 101 -3.97 8.70 -4.60
C ALA A 101 -4.91 9.56 -3.75
N GLY A 102 -5.55 8.96 -2.73
CA GLY A 102 -6.43 9.65 -1.79
C GLY A 102 -5.70 10.72 -0.99
N ALA A 103 -4.49 10.41 -0.51
CA ALA A 103 -3.60 11.36 0.15
C ALA A 103 -3.22 12.52 -0.78
N ARG A 104 -2.84 12.22 -2.03
CA ARG A 104 -2.47 13.24 -3.02
C ARG A 104 -3.59 14.21 -3.35
N VAL A 105 -4.79 13.71 -3.64
CA VAL A 105 -5.93 14.59 -3.95
C VAL A 105 -6.43 15.36 -2.72
N ALA A 106 -6.08 14.93 -1.51
CA ALA A 106 -6.30 15.70 -0.27
C ALA A 106 -5.25 16.80 -0.03
N GLY A 107 -4.29 16.98 -0.94
CA GLY A 107 -3.26 18.02 -0.85
C GLY A 107 -2.02 17.59 -0.06
N LEU A 108 -1.76 16.27 0.06
CA LEU A 108 -0.55 15.74 0.67
C LEU A 108 0.42 15.20 -0.38
N GLU A 109 1.71 15.23 -0.07
CA GLU A 109 2.73 14.48 -0.83
C GLU A 109 3.28 13.38 0.09
N PRO A 110 2.76 12.14 -0.03
CA PRO A 110 3.18 11.05 0.83
C PRO A 110 4.57 10.54 0.44
N GLY A 111 5.42 10.28 1.42
CA GLY A 111 6.39 9.18 1.35
C GLY A 111 5.75 7.88 1.86
N LEU A 112 6.38 6.74 1.57
CA LEU A 112 5.88 5.42 1.96
C LEU A 112 6.89 4.70 2.87
N TRP A 113 6.43 4.31 4.05
CA TRP A 113 7.04 3.22 4.81
C TRP A 113 6.21 1.97 4.54
N MET A 114 6.82 0.99 3.89
CA MET A 114 6.26 -0.32 3.59
C MET A 114 6.92 -1.33 4.53
N VAL A 115 6.13 -2.05 5.32
CA VAL A 115 6.59 -3.22 6.08
C VAL A 115 5.92 -4.42 5.46
N ASP A 116 6.71 -5.30 4.87
CA ASP A 116 6.22 -6.32 3.94
C ASP A 116 7.22 -7.47 3.80
N GLY A 117 6.71 -8.68 3.64
CA GLY A 117 7.50 -9.85 3.29
C GLY A 117 7.98 -9.81 1.83
N HIS A 118 7.24 -9.10 0.97
CA HIS A 118 7.44 -9.04 -0.47
C HIS A 118 7.77 -7.63 -0.99
N PRO A 119 8.44 -7.54 -2.16
CA PRO A 119 8.73 -6.27 -2.83
C PRO A 119 7.52 -5.61 -3.49
N ASP A 120 6.55 -6.41 -3.96
CA ASP A 120 5.40 -6.04 -4.78
C ASP A 120 5.75 -5.16 -5.99
N ALA A 121 6.93 -5.41 -6.55
CA ALA A 121 7.52 -4.63 -7.62
C ALA A 121 7.20 -5.19 -9.02
N MET A 122 6.39 -6.25 -9.12
CA MET A 122 5.94 -6.82 -10.39
C MET A 122 4.91 -5.92 -11.08
N ASP A 123 4.65 -6.21 -12.35
CA ASP A 123 3.60 -5.61 -13.15
C ASP A 123 2.82 -6.68 -13.90
N GLY A 124 1.86 -6.25 -14.73
CA GLY A 124 1.02 -7.14 -15.51
C GLY A 124 1.77 -8.09 -16.46
N ASP A 125 2.99 -7.74 -16.86
CA ASP A 125 3.81 -8.55 -17.77
C ASP A 125 4.72 -9.52 -17.00
N SER A 126 5.27 -9.08 -15.87
CA SER A 126 6.21 -9.86 -15.04
C SER A 126 5.54 -10.79 -14.03
N SER A 127 4.35 -10.46 -13.52
CA SER A 127 3.68 -11.31 -12.53
C SER A 127 3.21 -12.65 -13.12
N PRO A 128 3.56 -13.79 -12.49
CA PRO A 128 3.08 -15.10 -12.91
C PRO A 128 1.60 -15.33 -12.56
N THR A 129 1.10 -14.70 -11.49
CA THR A 129 -0.28 -14.88 -10.99
C THR A 129 -1.25 -13.94 -11.72
N GLY A 130 -0.84 -12.68 -11.94
CA GLY A 130 -1.71 -11.58 -12.35
C GLY A 130 -2.51 -10.95 -11.21
N GLU A 131 -2.19 -11.30 -9.95
CA GLU A 131 -2.78 -10.70 -8.76
C GLU A 131 -2.34 -9.25 -8.62
N ALA A 132 -3.24 -8.39 -8.16
CA ALA A 132 -2.92 -6.96 -8.05
C ALA A 132 -2.13 -6.64 -6.78
N ALA A 133 -2.11 -7.55 -5.79
CA ALA A 133 -1.27 -7.47 -4.60
C ALA A 133 0.21 -7.45 -4.99
N ASP A 134 0.66 -8.34 -5.87
CA ASP A 134 2.03 -8.40 -6.44
C ASP A 134 2.54 -7.10 -7.11
N MET A 135 1.66 -6.14 -7.39
CA MET A 135 1.92 -5.02 -8.30
C MET A 135 1.68 -3.65 -7.67
N ASP A 136 1.17 -3.60 -6.44
CA ASP A 136 0.64 -2.38 -5.85
C ASP A 136 1.76 -1.32 -5.67
N PHE A 137 2.95 -1.74 -5.24
CA PHE A 137 4.13 -0.90 -5.11
C PHE A 137 4.62 -0.42 -6.49
N ALA A 138 4.71 -1.31 -7.48
CA ALA A 138 5.07 -0.94 -8.86
C ALA A 138 4.11 0.11 -9.43
N ILE A 139 2.80 -0.08 -9.25
CA ILE A 139 1.75 0.86 -9.67
C ILE A 139 1.93 2.21 -8.98
N CYS A 140 2.18 2.21 -7.67
CA CYS A 140 2.46 3.44 -6.92
C CYS A 140 3.68 4.19 -7.49
N CYS A 141 4.72 3.46 -7.90
CA CYS A 141 5.94 3.97 -8.52
C CYS A 141 5.83 4.30 -10.01
N GLY A 142 4.66 4.06 -10.62
CA GLY A 142 4.37 4.46 -12.00
C GLY A 142 4.55 3.37 -13.05
N ARG A 143 4.73 2.11 -12.65
CA ARG A 143 4.75 0.95 -13.55
C ARG A 143 3.47 0.15 -13.41
N GLY A 144 2.73 0.01 -14.50
CA GLY A 144 1.47 -0.74 -14.52
C GLY A 144 0.41 -0.07 -15.38
N PRO A 145 -0.86 -0.51 -15.28
CA PRO A 145 -1.93 0.00 -16.12
C PRO A 145 -2.16 1.50 -15.89
N ALA A 146 -2.20 2.28 -16.97
CA ALA A 146 -2.24 3.75 -16.92
C ALA A 146 -3.33 4.30 -15.98
N ALA A 147 -4.53 3.73 -15.98
CA ALA A 147 -5.62 4.21 -15.11
C ALA A 147 -5.37 4.00 -13.61
N LEU A 148 -4.52 3.05 -13.22
CA LEU A 148 -4.11 2.84 -11.82
C LEU A 148 -2.91 3.73 -11.46
N VAL A 149 -1.95 3.89 -12.37
CA VAL A 149 -0.79 4.79 -12.21
C VAL A 149 -1.24 6.26 -12.11
N GLU A 150 -2.24 6.65 -12.89
CA GLU A 150 -2.77 8.02 -12.98
C GLU A 150 -3.95 8.25 -12.03
N LEU A 151 -4.17 7.38 -11.04
CA LEU A 151 -5.35 7.41 -10.17
C LEU A 151 -5.53 8.72 -9.38
N ALA A 152 -4.47 9.51 -9.21
CA ALA A 152 -4.51 10.84 -8.60
C ALA A 152 -4.86 11.98 -9.59
N ALA A 153 -5.20 11.67 -10.85
CA ALA A 153 -5.53 12.65 -11.87
C ALA A 153 -6.53 13.71 -11.37
N PRO A 154 -6.36 14.99 -11.76
CA PRO A 154 -5.40 15.50 -12.76
C PRO A 154 -4.00 15.78 -12.20
N LEU A 155 -3.65 15.30 -10.99
CA LEU A 155 -2.28 15.42 -10.49
C LEU A 155 -1.33 14.51 -11.29
N PRO A 156 -0.07 14.93 -11.52
CA PRO A 156 0.88 14.17 -12.33
C PRO A 156 1.24 12.83 -11.67
N ALA A 157 1.36 11.77 -12.46
CA ALA A 157 1.96 10.50 -12.02
C ALA A 157 3.49 10.64 -11.81
N PRO A 158 4.15 9.72 -11.06
CA PRO A 158 3.57 8.59 -10.32
C PRO A 158 2.84 9.02 -9.04
N LEU A 159 2.19 8.07 -8.34
CA LEU A 159 1.60 8.31 -7.02
C LEU A 159 2.68 8.50 -5.94
N LEU A 160 3.82 7.84 -6.12
CA LEU A 160 4.95 7.86 -5.21
C LEU A 160 6.25 7.83 -6.03
N PRO A 161 7.11 8.85 -5.94
CA PRO A 161 8.47 8.74 -6.48
C PRO A 161 9.21 7.59 -5.76
N PRO A 162 9.88 6.65 -6.46
CA PRO A 162 10.56 5.53 -5.81
C PRO A 162 11.55 5.92 -4.70
N ALA A 163 12.29 7.02 -4.90
CA ALA A 163 13.20 7.58 -3.91
C ALA A 163 12.53 8.06 -2.59
N ARG A 164 11.19 8.11 -2.55
CA ARG A 164 10.39 8.40 -1.34
C ARG A 164 9.74 7.15 -0.73
N ALA A 165 10.19 5.96 -1.15
CA ALA A 165 9.81 4.70 -0.55
C ALA A 165 10.92 4.15 0.35
N VAL A 166 10.48 3.52 1.43
CA VAL A 166 11.29 2.73 2.35
C VAL A 166 10.58 1.39 2.53
N VAL A 167 11.27 0.29 2.23
CA VAL A 167 10.71 -1.07 2.32
C VAL A 167 11.45 -1.89 3.38
N LEU A 168 10.73 -2.54 4.27
CA LEU A 168 11.26 -3.18 5.46
C LEU A 168 10.65 -4.57 5.62
N GLY A 169 11.45 -5.56 5.98
CA GLY A 169 10.93 -6.87 6.36
C GLY A 169 10.96 -7.92 5.24
N LEU A 170 11.48 -7.54 4.07
CA LEU A 170 11.58 -8.44 2.92
C LEU A 170 12.15 -9.81 3.30
N ARG A 171 11.61 -10.86 2.70
CA ARG A 171 12.10 -12.22 2.89
C ARG A 171 13.56 -12.31 2.46
N PRO A 172 14.38 -13.12 3.17
CA PRO A 172 15.79 -13.27 2.83
C PRO A 172 15.97 -13.84 1.43
N ARG A 173 17.01 -13.37 0.73
CA ARG A 173 17.34 -13.91 -0.59
C ARG A 173 17.59 -15.42 -0.57
N GLY A 174 17.16 -16.10 -1.62
CA GLY A 174 17.29 -17.55 -1.78
C GLY A 174 16.30 -18.39 -0.95
N MET A 175 15.39 -17.76 -0.21
CA MET A 175 14.27 -18.46 0.46
C MET A 175 13.14 -18.76 -0.52
N ASP A 176 12.82 -17.79 -1.38
CA ASP A 176 11.82 -17.89 -2.43
C ASP A 176 12.36 -17.26 -3.73
N PRO A 177 12.56 -18.05 -4.81
CA PRO A 177 12.98 -17.53 -6.10
C PRO A 177 12.04 -16.46 -6.69
N GLY A 178 10.73 -16.55 -6.45
CA GLY A 178 9.77 -15.55 -6.93
C GLY A 178 10.03 -14.17 -6.30
N ASN A 179 10.22 -14.15 -4.98
CA ASN A 179 10.60 -12.95 -4.24
C ASN A 179 11.95 -12.36 -4.69
N ASP A 180 12.93 -13.21 -5.05
CA ASP A 180 14.23 -12.74 -5.56
C ASP A 180 14.11 -12.08 -6.95
N GLU A 181 13.27 -12.64 -7.82
CA GLU A 181 12.96 -12.08 -9.14
C GLU A 181 12.21 -10.75 -9.01
N ASP A 182 11.23 -10.68 -8.12
CA ASP A 182 10.49 -9.45 -7.83
C ASP A 182 11.40 -8.36 -7.25
N LEU A 183 12.26 -8.70 -6.29
CA LEU A 183 13.20 -7.74 -5.70
C LEU A 183 14.17 -7.18 -6.74
N ALA A 184 14.49 -7.93 -7.79
CA ALA A 184 15.32 -7.44 -8.90
C ALA A 184 14.62 -6.39 -9.77
N LEU A 185 13.28 -6.29 -9.72
CA LEU A 185 12.48 -5.26 -10.37
C LEU A 185 12.40 -3.97 -9.55
N MET A 186 12.76 -3.98 -8.27
CA MET A 186 12.71 -2.80 -7.41
C MET A 186 13.69 -1.72 -7.89
N ASP A 187 13.21 -0.47 -7.96
CA ASP A 187 14.02 0.68 -8.37
C ASP A 187 15.21 0.89 -7.39
N GLU A 188 16.40 1.15 -7.94
CA GLU A 188 17.65 1.26 -7.16
C GLU A 188 17.66 2.42 -6.16
N THR A 189 16.76 3.39 -6.32
CA THR A 189 16.61 4.52 -5.41
C THR A 189 15.76 4.19 -4.19
N VAL A 190 15.05 3.05 -4.19
CA VAL A 190 14.28 2.57 -3.04
C VAL A 190 15.24 2.08 -1.98
N TRP A 191 15.13 2.62 -0.77
CA TRP A 191 15.89 2.10 0.35
C TRP A 191 15.14 0.93 1.01
N TRP A 192 15.81 -0.21 1.17
CA TRP A 192 15.19 -1.38 1.78
C TRP A 192 16.11 -2.16 2.74
N ARG A 193 15.48 -2.96 3.61
CA ARG A 193 16.14 -3.92 4.50
C ARG A 193 15.33 -5.21 4.59
N ASP A 194 16.00 -6.34 4.39
CA ASP A 194 15.41 -7.67 4.66
C ASP A 194 15.27 -7.93 6.17
N ALA A 195 14.43 -8.89 6.54
CA ALA A 195 14.20 -9.24 7.93
C ALA A 195 15.49 -9.58 8.71
N PRO A 196 16.46 -10.38 8.18
CA PRO A 196 17.72 -10.66 8.88
C PRO A 196 18.55 -9.40 9.17
N ALA A 197 18.65 -8.47 8.23
CA ALA A 197 19.37 -7.21 8.45
C ALA A 197 18.70 -6.36 9.53
N ILE A 198 17.36 -6.36 9.59
CA ILE A 198 16.61 -5.67 10.66
C ILE A 198 16.89 -6.29 12.01
N VAL A 199 16.84 -7.62 12.12
CA VAL A 199 17.12 -8.34 13.37
C VAL A 199 18.56 -8.10 13.83
N ALA A 200 19.53 -8.16 12.91
CA ALA A 200 20.94 -7.97 13.23
C ALA A 200 21.28 -6.53 13.68
N ALA A 201 20.73 -5.52 13.00
CA ALA A 201 20.95 -4.12 13.35
C ALA A 201 20.09 -3.62 14.52
N GLY A 202 19.00 -4.33 14.81
CA GLY A 202 17.99 -3.99 15.82
C GLY A 202 16.88 -3.10 15.25
N PRO A 203 15.59 -3.48 15.45
CA PRO A 203 14.45 -2.81 14.80
C PRO A 203 14.30 -1.34 15.19
N ARG A 204 14.71 -0.95 16.40
CA ARG A 204 14.70 0.45 16.83
C ARG A 204 15.67 1.32 16.01
N ALA A 205 16.86 0.81 15.72
CA ALA A 205 17.87 1.55 14.97
C ALA A 205 17.45 1.70 13.50
N VAL A 206 16.99 0.60 12.90
CA VAL A 206 16.49 0.61 11.52
C VAL A 206 15.26 1.52 11.39
N GLY A 207 14.32 1.46 12.34
CA GLY A 207 13.14 2.34 12.33
C GLY A 207 13.49 3.83 12.41
N ALA A 208 14.53 4.20 13.19
CA ALA A 208 15.01 5.58 13.23
C ALA A 208 15.65 6.01 11.90
N GLU A 209 16.41 5.11 11.26
CA GLU A 209 17.00 5.35 9.94
C GLU A 209 15.93 5.49 8.84
N ALA A 210 14.89 4.63 8.88
CA ALA A 210 13.74 4.67 8.00
C ALA A 210 12.94 5.97 8.15
N ALA A 211 12.73 6.43 9.39
CA ALA A 211 12.03 7.68 9.67
C ALA A 211 12.79 8.88 9.08
N ALA A 212 14.10 8.97 9.35
CA ALA A 212 14.96 10.07 8.88
C ALA A 212 14.98 10.22 7.35
N ARG A 213 14.79 9.13 6.60
CA ARG A 213 14.76 9.18 5.12
C ARG A 213 13.59 9.94 4.54
N LEU A 214 12.44 9.95 5.23
CA LEU A 214 11.23 10.62 4.75
C LEU A 214 10.96 11.96 5.45
N GLU A 215 11.80 12.36 6.42
CA GLU A 215 11.70 13.64 7.13
C GLU A 215 11.95 14.85 6.21
N ALA A 216 12.76 14.70 5.16
CA ALA A 216 13.00 15.79 4.21
C ALA A 216 11.74 16.05 3.35
N PRO A 217 11.25 17.32 3.31
CA PRO A 217 10.13 17.66 2.44
C PRO A 217 10.52 17.45 0.97
N PRO A 218 9.55 17.10 0.10
CA PRO A 218 9.78 17.05 -1.34
C PRO A 218 10.36 18.38 -1.85
N ALA A 219 11.26 18.34 -2.82
CA ALA A 219 11.97 19.52 -3.34
C ALA A 219 11.02 20.63 -3.88
N HIS A 220 9.75 20.30 -4.11
CA HIS A 220 8.71 21.16 -4.67
C HIS A 220 7.61 21.56 -3.67
N ALA A 221 7.61 21.01 -2.44
CA ALA A 221 6.52 21.20 -1.48
C ALA A 221 6.41 22.66 -0.96
N ASP A 222 7.53 23.40 -0.90
CA ASP A 222 7.59 24.76 -0.38
C ASP A 222 7.12 25.86 -1.37
N GLN A 223 6.82 25.54 -2.62
CA GLN A 223 6.66 26.57 -3.68
C GLN A 223 5.23 27.04 -3.96
N ARG A 224 4.19 26.58 -3.22
CA ARG A 224 2.81 27.07 -3.41
C ARG A 224 2.39 28.01 -2.28
N ALA A 225 2.31 29.30 -2.59
CA ALA A 225 2.16 30.42 -1.67
C ALA A 225 0.76 30.62 -1.05
N ASP A 226 -0.18 29.68 -1.18
CA ASP A 226 -1.58 29.84 -0.76
C ASP A 226 -2.23 28.58 -0.15
N GLY A 227 -1.49 27.83 0.67
CA GLY A 227 -2.00 26.64 1.38
C GLY A 227 -1.33 25.34 0.95
N GLY A 228 0.00 25.39 0.79
CA GLY A 228 0.86 24.42 0.13
C GLY A 228 0.68 22.94 0.50
N VAL A 229 1.11 22.09 -0.44
CA VAL A 229 1.13 20.65 -0.31
C VAL A 229 1.99 20.26 0.90
N ARG A 230 1.42 19.45 1.79
CA ARG A 230 2.10 19.08 3.04
C ARG A 230 2.80 17.74 2.87
N ALA A 231 4.08 17.68 3.25
CA ALA A 231 4.76 16.41 3.39
C ALA A 231 3.98 15.52 4.38
N ALA A 232 3.76 14.27 3.98
CA ALA A 232 3.12 13.26 4.80
C ALA A 232 3.90 11.94 4.66
N ALA A 233 3.67 11.03 5.60
CA ALA A 233 4.11 9.65 5.48
C ALA A 233 2.90 8.73 5.55
N TRP A 234 2.86 7.76 4.65
CA TRP A 234 1.94 6.64 4.68
C TRP A 234 2.69 5.43 5.22
N LEU A 235 2.15 4.78 6.25
CA LEU A 235 2.64 3.49 6.74
C LEU A 235 1.72 2.42 6.19
N HIS A 236 2.26 1.57 5.32
CA HIS A 236 1.62 0.34 4.87
C HIS A 236 2.26 -0.83 5.64
N LEU A 237 1.41 -1.68 6.20
CA LEU A 237 1.82 -2.86 6.95
C LEU A 237 1.16 -4.06 6.29
N ASP A 238 1.89 -4.77 5.45
CA ASP A 238 1.55 -6.14 5.16
C ASP A 238 1.94 -6.98 6.39
N LEU A 239 0.98 -7.78 6.81
CA LEU A 239 1.10 -8.62 7.97
C LEU A 239 2.00 -9.84 7.71
N ASP A 240 2.23 -10.21 6.46
CA ASP A 240 3.10 -11.32 6.06
C ASP A 240 4.61 -11.03 6.22
N GLY A 241 4.97 -9.76 6.47
CA GLY A 241 6.29 -9.34 6.90
C GLY A 241 6.61 -9.76 8.35
N LEU A 242 5.60 -10.25 9.09
CA LEU A 242 5.78 -10.91 10.38
C LEU A 242 6.01 -12.41 10.18
N ASP A 243 6.75 -13.01 11.11
CA ASP A 243 7.02 -14.44 11.07
C ASP A 243 5.71 -15.26 11.18
N GLU A 244 5.55 -16.24 10.30
CA GLU A 244 4.36 -17.12 10.22
C GLU A 244 4.05 -17.84 11.55
N ARG A 245 5.04 -18.01 12.43
CA ARG A 245 4.83 -18.61 13.77
C ARG A 245 4.05 -17.69 14.70
N GLU A 246 4.17 -16.38 14.50
CA GLU A 246 3.44 -15.35 15.26
C GLU A 246 2.12 -14.99 14.59
N LEU A 247 2.08 -15.03 13.25
CA LEU A 247 0.91 -14.68 12.47
C LEU A 247 0.62 -15.69 11.34
N PRO A 248 0.11 -16.90 11.67
CA PRO A 248 -0.07 -17.98 10.69
C PRO A 248 -1.24 -17.76 9.71
N GLY A 249 -2.00 -16.66 9.87
CA GLY A 249 -3.19 -16.34 9.09
C GLY A 249 -2.92 -15.57 7.80
N VAL A 250 -1.65 -15.35 7.46
CA VAL A 250 -1.16 -14.68 6.25
C VAL A 250 0.03 -15.50 5.72
N ARG A 251 0.25 -15.53 4.41
CA ARG A 251 1.28 -16.36 3.75
C ARG A 251 1.90 -15.64 2.57
#